data_AF-A0A833G6D0-F1
#
_entry.id   AF-A0A833G6D0-F1
#
_cell.length_a   1.000
_cell.length_b   1.000
_cell.length_c   1.000
_cell.angle_alpha   90.00
_cell.angle_beta   90.00
_cell.angle_gamma   90.00
#
_symmetry.space_group_name_H-M   'P 1'
#
loop_
_entity.id
_entity.type
_entity.pdbx_description
1 polymer ?
#
loop_
_entity_poly.entity_id
_entity_poly.type
_entity_poly.pdbx_seq_one_letter_code
_entity_poly.pdbx_strand_id
1 'polypeptide(L)' 'LGFDSREGWAGWDVVHAQIPAAEMDDLIVELRSATAGVGTFKARFDHLAELTGRLADQAIERAGAKAA' A
#
# COMPACT_ATOMS: atom_id res chain seq x y z
N LEU A 1 8.74 -6.79 -7.20
CA LEU A 1 7.58 -7.65 -6.86
C LEU A 1 8.04 -9.08 -7.01
N GLY A 2 8.03 -9.86 -5.92
CA GLY A 2 8.26 -11.31 -5.98
C GLY A 2 6.90 -12.00 -6.04
N PHE A 3 6.74 -12.96 -6.96
CA PHE A 3 5.59 -13.85 -7.03
C PHE A 3 6.03 -15.20 -6.49
N ASP A 4 5.61 -15.54 -5.28
CA ASP A 4 5.92 -16.82 -4.67
C ASP A 4 4.63 -17.62 -4.51
N SER A 5 4.64 -18.91 -4.83
CA SER A 5 3.48 -19.75 -4.57
C SER A 5 3.20 -19.83 -3.07
N ARG A 6 1.93 -19.74 -2.69
CA ARG A 6 1.53 -19.85 -1.29
C ARG A 6 1.74 -21.28 -0.80
N GLU A 7 2.53 -21.46 0.25
CA GLU A 7 2.79 -22.77 0.83
C GLU A 7 1.49 -23.49 1.22
N GLY A 8 1.32 -24.72 0.72
CA GLY A 8 0.14 -25.57 0.97
C GLY A 8 -1.11 -25.20 0.15
N TRP A 9 -1.06 -24.21 -0.74
CA TRP A 9 -2.20 -23.72 -1.52
C TRP A 9 -1.91 -23.77 -3.02
N ALA A 10 -2.28 -24.86 -3.67
CA ALA A 10 -2.10 -25.02 -5.12
C ALA A 10 -2.89 -23.96 -5.91
N GLY A 11 -2.25 -23.31 -6.87
CA GLY A 11 -2.85 -22.28 -7.73
C GLY A 11 -3.01 -20.90 -7.08
N TRP A 12 -2.35 -20.65 -5.94
CA TRP A 12 -2.34 -19.35 -5.28
C TRP A 12 -0.93 -18.78 -5.22
N ASP A 13 -0.81 -17.50 -5.55
CA ASP A 13 0.42 -16.73 -5.41
C ASP A 13 0.33 -15.74 -4.23
N VAL A 14 1.48 -15.46 -3.62
CA VAL A 14 1.72 -14.44 -2.62
C VAL A 14 2.62 -13.38 -3.24
N VAL A 15 2.22 -12.12 -3.07
CA VAL A 15 3.00 -10.97 -3.49
C VAL A 15 3.41 -10.18 -2.26
N HIS A 16 4.70 -9.90 -2.15
CA HIS A 16 5.26 -9.00 -1.16
C HIS A 16 5.63 -7.66 -1.80
N ALA A 17 5.16 -6.57 -1.20
CA ALA A 17 5.40 -5.22 -1.65
C ALA A 17 5.57 -4.26 -0.46
N GLN A 18 6.37 -3.22 -0.68
CA GLN A 18 6.40 -2.03 0.18
C GLN A 18 5.54 -0.97 -0.51
N ILE A 19 4.49 -0.54 0.16
CA ILE A 19 3.51 0.43 -0.36
C ILE A 19 3.48 1.62 0.60
N PRO A 20 3.57 2.87 0.11
CA PRO A 20 3.38 4.04 0.97
C PRO A 20 2.00 4.00 1.65
N ALA A 21 1.97 4.29 2.95
CA ALA A 21 0.71 4.24 3.71
C ALA A 21 -0.38 5.17 3.17
N ALA A 22 -0.02 6.27 2.50
CA ALA A 22 -0.96 7.19 1.86
C ALA A 22 -1.69 6.59 0.65
N GLU A 23 -1.15 5.52 0.05
CA GLU A 23 -1.73 4.81 -1.10
C GLU A 23 -2.48 3.53 -0.67
N MET A 24 -2.59 3.29 0.64
CA MET A 24 -3.30 2.13 1.19
C MET A 24 -4.81 2.35 1.23
N ASP A 25 -5.26 3.60 1.19
CA ASP A 25 -6.67 3.96 1.12
C ASP A 25 -7.28 3.38 -0.17
N ASP A 26 -8.46 2.78 -0.06
CA ASP A 26 -9.17 2.08 -1.14
C ASP A 26 -8.46 0.88 -1.79
N LEU A 27 -7.23 0.54 -1.40
CA LEU A 27 -6.48 -0.59 -2.00
C LEU A 27 -7.27 -1.91 -1.97
N ILE A 28 -8.04 -2.17 -0.90
CA ILE A 28 -8.87 -3.38 -0.83
C ILE A 28 -9.96 -3.42 -1.89
N VAL A 29 -10.53 -2.26 -2.26
CA VAL A 29 -11.55 -2.15 -3.29
C VAL A 29 -10.94 -2.47 -4.64
N GLU A 30 -9.78 -1.87 -4.93
CA GLU A 30 -9.06 -2.10 -6.18
C GLU A 30 -8.60 -3.56 -6.32
N LEU A 31 -7.98 -4.12 -5.26
CA LEU A 31 -7.49 -5.49 -5.27
C LEU A 31 -8.62 -6.48 -5.52
N ARG A 32 -9.75 -6.33 -4.83
CA ARG A 32 -10.90 -7.22 -5.03
C ARG A 32 -11.50 -7.06 -6.42
N SER A 33 -11.53 -5.85 -6.96
CA SER A 33 -12.00 -5.61 -8.33
C SER A 33 -11.10 -6.31 -9.36
N ALA A 34 -9.78 -6.19 -9.21
CA ALA A 34 -8.79 -6.79 -10.11
C ALA A 34 -8.74 -8.33 -10.04
N THR A 35 -9.16 -8.90 -8.92
CA THR A 35 -9.06 -10.35 -8.64
C THR A 35 -10.42 -11.04 -8.62
N ALA A 36 -11.47 -10.45 -9.23
CA ALA A 36 -12.84 -11.00 -9.19
C ALA A 36 -13.31 -11.36 -7.76
N GLY A 37 -12.85 -10.60 -6.77
CA GLY A 37 -13.26 -10.68 -5.37
C GLY A 37 -12.47 -11.66 -4.50
N VAL A 38 -11.52 -12.43 -5.05
CA VAL A 38 -10.80 -13.48 -4.30
C VAL A 38 -9.49 -13.01 -3.64
N GLY A 39 -8.95 -11.87 -4.07
CA GLY A 39 -7.73 -11.29 -3.51
C GLY A 39 -7.93 -10.73 -2.09
N THR A 40 -6.90 -10.87 -1.27
CA THR A 40 -6.83 -10.32 0.09
C THR A 40 -5.41 -9.86 0.38
N PHE A 41 -5.23 -9.00 1.38
CA PHE A 41 -3.90 -8.60 1.83
C PHE A 41 -3.84 -8.50 3.35
N LYS A 42 -2.60 -8.55 3.86
CA LYS A 42 -2.25 -8.14 5.22
C LYS A 42 -1.20 -7.05 5.10
N ALA A 43 -1.30 -6.03 5.95
CA ALA A 43 -0.35 -4.94 6.00
C ALA A 43 0.23 -4.82 7.41
N ARG A 44 1.50 -4.43 7.49
CA ARG A 44 2.17 -4.02 8.73
C ARG A 44 3.04 -2.82 8.41
N PHE A 45 3.22 -1.93 9.39
CA PHE A 45 4.24 -0.88 9.27
C PHE A 45 5.64 -1.52 9.16
N ASP A 46 6.50 -0.89 8.38
CA ASP A 46 7.88 -1.32 8.18
C ASP A 46 8.84 -0.18 8.55
N HIS A 47 8.78 0.95 7.84
CA HIS A 47 9.60 2.13 8.12
C HIS A 47 8.97 3.41 7.54
N LEU A 48 9.54 4.56 7.92
CA LEU A 48 9.30 5.83 7.25
C LEU A 48 10.37 6.03 6.17
N ALA A 49 9.95 6.45 4.98
CA ALA A 49 10.85 6.84 3.90
C ALA A 49 10.83 8.36 3.71
N GLU A 50 11.94 8.92 3.25
CA GLU A 50 12.05 10.35 2.97
C GLU A 50 11.13 10.75 1.81
N LEU A 51 10.33 11.81 2.02
CA LEU A 51 9.56 12.45 0.95
C LEU A 51 10.37 13.60 0.38
N THR A 52 10.39 13.72 -0.96
CA THR A 52 11.12 14.79 -1.64
C THR A 52 10.25 15.48 -2.69
N GLY A 53 10.63 16.71 -3.05
CA GLY A 53 9.94 17.52 -4.06
C GLY A 53 8.48 17.82 -3.68
N ARG A 54 7.59 17.81 -4.68
CA ARG A 54 6.18 18.23 -4.54
C ARG A 54 5.42 17.51 -3.43
N LEU A 55 5.70 16.22 -3.19
CA LEU A 55 5.03 15.46 -2.13
C LEU A 55 5.41 15.98 -0.74
N ALA A 56 6.67 16.40 -0.55
CA ALA A 56 7.12 17.03 0.69
C ALA A 56 6.46 18.40 0.87
N ASP A 57 6.42 19.22 -0.19
CA ASP A 57 5.78 20.54 -0.16
C ASP A 57 4.30 20.45 0.26
N GLN A 58 3.56 19.50 -0.33
CA GLN A 58 2.14 19.26 -0.01
C GLN A 58 1.95 18.77 1.43
N ALA A 59 2.85 17.93 1.94
CA ALA A 59 2.79 17.47 3.31
C ALA A 59 2.99 18.62 4.31
N ILE A 60 3.94 19.53 4.02
CA ILE A 60 4.21 20.72 4.82
C ILE A 60 3.00 21.67 4.81
N GLU A 61 2.41 21.92 3.64
CA GLU A 61 1.24 22.79 3.49
C GLU A 61 0.05 22.26 4.32
N ARG A 62 -0.24 20.95 4.23
CA ARG A 62 -1.31 20.31 5.02
C ARG A 62 -1.05 20.37 6.53
N ALA A 63 0.20 20.25 6.95
CA ALA A 63 0.58 20.35 8.36
C ALA A 63 0.42 21.78 8.88
N GLY A 64 0.84 22.79 8.11
CA GLY A 64 0.71 24.20 8.46
C GLY A 64 -0.74 24.66 8.57
N ALA A 65 -1.62 24.19 7.68
CA ALA A 65 -3.04 24.53 7.70
C ALA A 65 -3.81 23.99 8.92
N LYS A 66 -3.31 22.94 9.59
CA LYS A 66 -3.91 22.39 10.82
C LYS A 66 -3.49 23.13 12.11
N ALA A 67 -2.47 23.98 12.03
CA ALA A 67 -1.93 24.70 13.19
C ALA A 67 -2.47 26.14 13.35
N ALA A 68 -3.24 26.63 12.36
CA ALA A 68 -3.91 27.93 12.35
C ALA A 68 -5.40 27.79 12.70
#